data_AF-A0A946J0I3-F1
#
_entry.id   AF-A0A946J0I3-F1
#
_cell.length_a   1.000
_cell.length_b   1.000
_cell.length_c   1.000
_cell.angle_alpha   90.00
_cell.angle_beta   90.00
_cell.angle_gamma   90.00
#
_symmetry.space_group_name_H-M   'P 1'
#
loop_
_entity.id
_entity.type
_entity.pdbx_description
1 polymer ?
#
loop_
_entity_poly.entity_id
_entity_poly.type
_entity_poly.pdbx_seq_one_letter_code
_entity_poly.pdbx_strand_id
1 'polypeptide(L)' 'MIRKFIKSLIERKKRNENFKKDFLKKTGVDLNKIDPGGITKPGHQG' A
#
# COMPACT_ATOMS: atom_id res chain seq x y z
N MET A 1 16.58 -22.33 -2.04
CA MET A 1 15.96 -21.27 -1.22
C MET A 1 15.48 -20.08 -2.04
N ILE A 2 16.30 -19.52 -2.94
CA ILE A 2 15.98 -18.29 -3.70
C ILE A 2 14.66 -18.38 -4.49
N ARG A 3 14.34 -19.55 -5.07
CA ARG A 3 13.10 -19.77 -5.83
C ARG A 3 11.85 -19.70 -4.94
N LYS A 4 11.94 -20.19 -3.69
CA LYS A 4 10.85 -20.06 -2.70
C LYS A 4 10.70 -18.61 -2.26
N PHE A 5 11.82 -17.89 -2.09
CA PHE A 5 11.83 -16.47 -1.74
C PHE A 5 11.16 -15.61 -2.82
N ILE A 6 11.54 -15.78 -4.09
CA ILE A 6 10.92 -15.06 -5.22
C ILE A 6 9.42 -15.39 -5.31
N LYS A 7 9.03 -16.65 -5.11
CA LYS A 7 7.61 -17.04 -5.08
C LYS A 7 6.85 -16.30 -3.98
N SER A 8 7.40 -16.21 -2.76
CA SER A 8 6.81 -15.45 -1.66
C SER A 8 6.64 -13.97 -1.99
N LEU A 9 7.60 -13.36 -2.71
CA LEU A 9 7.50 -11.96 -3.15
C LEU A 9 6.35 -11.76 -4.14
N ILE A 10 6.21 -12.66 -5.12
CA ILE A 10 5.12 -12.62 -6.12
C ILE A 10 3.76 -12.78 -5.43
N GLU A 11 3.64 -13.74 -4.52
CA GLU A 11 2.41 -13.97 -3.76
C GLU A 11 2.05 -12.77 -2.88
N ARG A 12 3.04 -12.15 -2.23
CA ARG A 12 2.85 -10.94 -1.44
C ARG A 12 2.39 -9.76 -2.30
N LYS A 13 2.99 -9.57 -3.48
CA LYS A 13 2.56 -8.54 -4.45
C LYS A 13 1.11 -8.75 -4.87
N LYS A 14 0.72 -9.98 -5.22
CA LYS A 14 -0.67 -10.31 -5.61
C LYS A 14 -1.68 -10.03 -4.50
N ARG A 15 -1.37 -10.42 -3.26
CA ARG A 15 -2.25 -10.13 -2.10
C ARG A 15 -2.38 -8.63 -1.85
N ASN A 16 -1.29 -7.87 -1.99
CA ASN A 16 -1.29 -6.42 -1.80
C ASN A 16 -2.17 -5.70 -2.84
N GLU A 17 -2.06 -6.09 -4.11
CA GLU A 17 -2.90 -5.53 -5.18
C GLU A 17 -4.39 -5.80 -4.95
N ASN A 18 -4.74 -7.04 -4.56
CA ASN A 18 -6.11 -7.39 -4.23
C ASN A 18 -6.62 -6.60 -3.02
N PHE A 19 -5.80 -6.50 -1.96
CA PHE A 19 -6.14 -5.73 -0.77
C PHE A 19 -6.41 -4.26 -1.11
N LYS A 20 -5.56 -3.60 -1.90
CA LYS A 20 -5.76 -2.21 -2.29
C LYS A 20 -7.07 -1.99 -3.04
N LYS A 21 -7.41 -2.89 -3.98
CA LYS A 21 -8.67 -2.83 -4.73
C LYS A 21 -9.88 -3.03 -3.84
N ASP A 22 -9.86 -4.03 -2.97
CA ASP A 22 -10.93 -4.30 -2.02
C ASP A 22 -11.11 -3.15 -1.02
N PHE A 23 -9.99 -2.63 -0.51
CA PHE A 23 -9.99 -1.51 0.40
C PHE A 23 -10.62 -0.27 -0.25
N LEU A 24 -10.16 0.11 -1.44
CA LEU A 24 -10.73 1.23 -2.21
C LEU A 24 -12.24 1.03 -2.45
N LYS A 25 -12.67 -0.18 -2.81
CA LYS A 25 -14.10 -0.47 -3.04
C LYS A 25 -14.94 -0.31 -1.77
N LYS A 26 -14.40 -0.69 -0.60
CA LYS A 26 -15.12 -0.65 0.68
C LYS A 26 -15.12 0.72 1.34
N THR A 27 -14.00 1.44 1.26
CA THR A 27 -13.80 2.70 2.01
C THR A 27 -13.90 3.93 1.11
N GLY A 28 -13.79 3.77 -0.21
CA GLY A 28 -13.66 4.88 -1.16
C GLY A 28 -12.27 5.53 -1.16
N VAL A 29 -11.32 5.04 -0.35
CA VAL A 29 -9.99 5.64 -0.18
C VAL A 29 -8.95 4.90 -1.02
N ASP A 30 -8.27 5.62 -1.92
CA ASP A 30 -7.20 5.06 -2.74
C ASP A 30 -5.86 5.13 -2.01
N LEU A 31 -5.40 3.98 -1.51
CA LEU A 31 -4.11 3.84 -0.81
C LEU A 31 -2.89 4.21 -1.67
N ASN A 32 -3.03 4.27 -3.00
CA ASN A 32 -1.94 4.72 -3.88
C ASN A 32 -1.79 6.24 -3.92
N LYS A 33 -2.86 6.96 -3.57
CA LYS A 33 -2.88 8.43 -3.49
C LYS A 33 -2.57 8.97 -2.10
N ILE A 34 -2.53 8.10 -1.09
CA ILE A 34 -2.09 8.49 0.25
C ILE A 34 -0.57 8.68 0.20
N ASP A 35 -0.13 9.92 0.34
CA ASP A 35 1.28 10.22 0.60
C ASP A 35 1.68 9.52 1.90
N PRO A 36 2.70 8.65 1.90
CA PRO A 36 3.11 7.93 3.10
C PRO A 36 3.63 8.86 4.23
N GLY A 37 3.78 10.17 3.97
CA GLY A 37 4.09 11.20 4.97
C GLY A 37 2.89 12.00 5.49
N GLY A 38 1.67 11.71 5.03
CA GLY A 38 0.47 12.44 5.40
C GLY A 38 -0.20 11.92 6.67
N ILE A 39 0.40 12.18 7.85
CA ILE A 39 -0.14 12.95 9.01
C ILE A 39 1.01 13.25 10.02
N THR A 40 2.24 13.62 9.61
CA THR A 40 3.26 14.12 10.57
C THR A 40 4.28 15.09 9.96
N LYS A 41 3.86 16.00 9.07
CA LYS A 41 4.61 17.25 8.88
C LYS A 41 3.80 18.34 9.57
N PRO A 42 4.16 18.82 10.77
CA PRO A 42 3.57 20.05 11.28
C PRO A 42 3.87 21.12 10.22
N GLY A 43 2.82 21.73 9.68
CA GLY A 43 2.98 22.79 8.69
C GLY A 43 3.82 23.90 9.30
N HIS A 44 4.98 24.20 8.70
CA HIS A 44 5.52 25.56 8.76
C HIS A 44 4.61 26.42 7.89
N GLN A 45 3.56 26.96 8.50
CA GLN A 45 3.02 28.27 8.16
C GLN A 45 3.56 29.24 9.22
N GLY A 46 4.31 30.24 8.75
CA GLY A 46 5.07 31.19 9.55
C GLY A 46 6.33 31.58 8.81
#